data_AF-A0A4S3KCH4-F1
#
_entry.id   AF-A0A4S3KCH4-F1
#
_cell.length_a   1.000
_cell.length_b   1.000
_cell.length_c   1.000
_cell.angle_alpha   90.00
_cell.angle_beta   90.00
_cell.angle_gamma   90.00
#
_symmetry.space_group_name_H-M   'P 1'
#
loop_
_entity.id
_entity.type
_entity.pdbx_description
1 polymer ?
#
loop_
_entity_poly.entity_id
_entity_poly.type
_entity_poly.pdbx_seq_one_letter_code
_entity_poly.pdbx_strand_id
1 'polypeptide(L)'
;MTAIAIPQAVGDWSLRGVDADQVFASQQLSDTAMTAACRVTARFDPSFPGWQLYRRVVAGTNLFDRELEEWAASTAWMLATAHKVRGREYVKASSRRHDWVAQAGLDALDHVVCGRYAAGLGERADAFGVSPKTYQRIRDPMAACMSIGLETFATELRGEYFRTRKRDYLDSNGIEPISYGTLKVRGSCFSGDEAALGDGCFQREQSPDSDTL
;
A
#
# COMPACT_ATOMS: atom_id res chain seq x y z
N MET A 1 -54.45 -20.26 -13.08
CA MET A 1 -52.98 -20.37 -13.01
C MET A 1 -52.41 -18.96 -12.92
N THR A 2 -52.21 -18.46 -11.71
CA THR A 2 -51.60 -17.14 -11.46
C THR A 2 -50.10 -17.35 -11.26
N ALA A 3 -49.30 -16.83 -12.20
CA ALA A 3 -47.85 -16.84 -12.07
C ALA A 3 -47.45 -15.91 -10.92
N ILE A 4 -46.95 -16.50 -9.83
CA ILE A 4 -46.31 -15.75 -8.75
C ILE A 4 -44.98 -15.26 -9.30
N ALA A 5 -44.88 -13.96 -9.58
CA ALA A 5 -43.61 -13.33 -9.91
C ALA A 5 -42.70 -13.42 -8.68
N ILE A 6 -41.67 -14.26 -8.76
CA ILE A 6 -40.58 -14.29 -7.78
C ILE A 6 -39.90 -12.92 -7.90
N PRO A 7 -39.87 -12.08 -6.85
CA PRO A 7 -39.15 -10.82 -6.90
C PRO A 7 -37.70 -11.14 -7.23
N GLN A 8 -37.21 -10.58 -8.35
CA GLN A 8 -35.79 -10.58 -8.70
C GLN A 8 -35.02 -10.25 -7.42
N ALA A 9 -34.16 -11.18 -6.98
CA ALA A 9 -33.31 -10.99 -5.82
C ALA A 9 -32.53 -9.70 -6.04
N VAL A 10 -32.97 -8.62 -5.40
CA VAL A 10 -32.16 -7.43 -5.19
C VAL A 10 -30.94 -7.96 -4.46
N GLY A 11 -29.83 -8.11 -5.19
CA GLY A 11 -28.61 -8.68 -4.63
C GLY A 11 -28.31 -8.03 -3.29
N ASP A 12 -27.92 -8.85 -2.31
CA ASP A 12 -27.60 -8.48 -0.93
C ASP A 12 -26.36 -7.57 -0.84
N TRP A 13 -26.35 -6.46 -1.57
CA TRP A 13 -25.29 -5.45 -1.54
C TRP A 13 -25.22 -4.78 -0.16
N SER A 14 -26.33 -4.76 0.60
CA SER A 14 -26.41 -4.20 1.95
C SER A 14 -25.84 -5.12 3.04
N LEU A 15 -25.78 -6.45 2.84
CA LEU A 15 -25.26 -7.39 3.83
C LEU A 15 -23.73 -7.51 3.83
N ARG A 16 -23.07 -7.15 2.71
CA ARG A 16 -21.61 -7.21 2.59
C ARG A 16 -20.88 -6.04 3.26
N GLY A 17 -21.64 -5.04 3.72
CA GLY A 17 -21.08 -3.79 4.24
C GLY A 17 -20.42 -2.94 3.14
N VAL A 18 -20.17 -1.68 3.45
CA VAL A 18 -19.42 -0.77 2.58
C VAL A 18 -17.98 -1.28 2.45
N ASP A 19 -17.46 -1.35 1.22
CA ASP A 19 -16.06 -1.74 0.97
C ASP A 19 -15.11 -0.77 1.70
N ALA A 20 -13.99 -1.26 2.22
CA ALA A 20 -13.06 -0.43 3.00
C ALA A 20 -12.61 0.79 2.19
N ASP A 21 -12.35 0.63 0.89
CA ASP A 21 -11.98 1.74 0.02
C ASP A 21 -13.13 2.74 -0.15
N GLN A 22 -14.39 2.31 -0.17
CA GLN A 22 -15.55 3.21 -0.18
C GLN A 22 -15.69 4.01 1.12
N VAL A 23 -15.33 3.41 2.26
CA VAL A 23 -15.27 4.12 3.55
C VAL A 23 -14.22 5.23 3.48
N PHE A 24 -13.04 4.93 2.94
CA PHE A 24 -11.96 5.92 2.84
C PHE A 24 -12.10 6.92 1.69
N ALA A 25 -12.91 6.60 0.67
CA ALA A 25 -13.30 7.52 -0.39
C ALA A 25 -14.22 8.65 0.11
N SER A 26 -14.90 8.42 1.24
CA SER A 26 -15.81 9.41 1.82
C SER A 26 -15.08 10.66 2.35
N GLN A 27 -15.75 11.81 2.28
CA GLN A 27 -15.20 13.05 2.84
C GLN A 27 -15.15 13.03 4.37
N GLN A 28 -16.12 12.37 5.01
CA GLN A 28 -16.22 12.24 6.45
C GLN A 28 -15.86 10.82 6.87
N LEU A 29 -14.68 10.67 7.48
CA LEU A 29 -14.22 9.39 7.99
C LEU A 29 -14.83 9.13 9.37
N SER A 30 -15.24 7.89 9.61
CA SER A 30 -15.56 7.40 10.96
C SER A 30 -14.34 7.41 11.88
N ASP A 31 -14.54 7.49 13.19
CA ASP A 31 -13.47 7.43 14.19
C ASP A 31 -12.61 6.15 14.08
N THR A 32 -13.25 5.01 13.77
CA THR A 32 -12.56 3.74 13.49
C THR A 32 -11.64 3.88 12.27
N ALA A 33 -12.11 4.52 11.19
CA ALA A 33 -11.31 4.75 9.99
C ALA A 33 -10.16 5.73 10.25
N MET A 34 -10.41 6.82 10.99
CA MET A 34 -9.35 7.75 11.41
C MET A 34 -8.29 7.07 12.27
N THR A 35 -8.71 6.26 13.24
CA THR A 35 -7.80 5.51 14.12
C THR A 35 -6.91 4.56 13.30
N ALA A 36 -7.50 3.82 12.36
CA ALA A 36 -6.76 2.94 11.46
C ALA A 36 -5.75 3.72 10.61
N ALA A 37 -6.16 4.83 10.00
CA ALA A 37 -5.28 5.69 9.21
C ALA A 37 -4.09 6.20 10.04
N CYS A 38 -4.33 6.74 11.23
CA CYS A 38 -3.26 7.22 12.11
C CYS A 38 -2.25 6.12 12.47
N ARG A 39 -2.74 4.92 12.79
CA ARG A 39 -1.87 3.78 13.14
C ARG A 39 -1.02 3.30 11.97
N VAL A 40 -1.61 3.25 10.78
CA VAL A 40 -0.87 2.80 9.59
C VAL A 40 0.14 3.86 9.17
N THR A 41 -0.21 5.14 9.15
CA THR A 41 0.75 6.22 8.88
C THR A 41 1.96 6.16 9.81
N ALA A 42 1.76 5.82 11.10
CA ALA A 42 2.85 5.67 12.06
C ALA A 42 3.77 4.45 11.82
N ARG A 43 3.37 3.47 10.99
CA ARG A 43 4.20 2.30 10.63
C ARG A 43 5.13 2.58 9.45
N PHE A 44 4.79 3.56 8.61
CA PHE A 44 5.58 3.93 7.45
C PHE A 44 6.62 5.00 7.81
N ASP A 45 7.62 5.16 6.95
CA ASP A 45 8.59 6.23 7.13
C ASP A 45 7.88 7.61 7.08
N PRO A 46 8.20 8.56 7.99
CA PRO A 46 7.56 9.87 8.03
C PRO A 46 7.69 10.68 6.75
N SER A 47 8.70 10.40 5.92
CA SER A 47 8.91 11.07 4.63
C SER A 47 8.05 10.51 3.51
N PHE A 48 7.36 9.38 3.71
CA PHE A 48 6.47 8.80 2.70
C PHE A 48 5.02 9.30 2.88
N PRO A 49 4.48 10.10 1.94
CA PRO A 49 3.13 10.66 2.02
C PRO A 49 2.06 9.62 1.60
N GLY A 50 2.08 8.44 2.21
CA GLY A 50 1.22 7.30 1.85
C GLY A 50 -0.27 7.61 1.99
N TRP A 51 -0.65 8.33 3.06
CA TRP A 51 -2.04 8.73 3.29
C TRP A 51 -2.54 9.73 2.24
N GLN A 52 -1.74 10.76 1.95
CA GLN A 52 -2.04 11.79 0.97
C GLN A 52 -2.20 11.16 -0.42
N LEU A 53 -1.26 10.28 -0.81
CA LEU A 53 -1.30 9.58 -2.09
C LEU A 53 -2.51 8.65 -2.19
N TYR A 54 -2.79 7.86 -1.15
CA TYR A 54 -3.96 6.99 -1.12
C TYR A 54 -5.28 7.77 -1.21
N ARG A 55 -5.41 8.88 -0.46
CA ARG A 55 -6.58 9.76 -0.55
C ARG A 55 -6.71 10.43 -1.91
N ARG A 56 -5.59 10.79 -2.54
CA ARG A 56 -5.62 11.35 -3.90
C ARG A 56 -6.18 10.37 -4.91
N VAL A 57 -5.77 9.10 -4.83
CA VAL A 57 -6.19 8.02 -5.75
C VAL A 57 -7.62 7.57 -5.47
N VAL A 58 -7.98 7.32 -4.21
CA VAL A 58 -9.27 6.72 -3.84
C VAL A 58 -10.40 7.75 -3.74
N ALA A 59 -10.14 8.91 -3.13
CA ALA A 59 -11.15 9.95 -2.95
C ALA A 59 -11.07 11.07 -4.01
N GLY A 60 -10.07 11.06 -4.89
CA GLY A 60 -9.86 12.13 -5.87
C GLY A 60 -9.54 13.49 -5.24
N THR A 61 -9.14 13.53 -3.97
CA THR A 61 -8.94 14.77 -3.22
C THR A 61 -7.65 15.45 -3.66
N ASN A 62 -7.73 16.67 -4.19
CA ASN A 62 -6.59 17.45 -4.69
C ASN A 62 -5.91 18.34 -3.63
N LEU A 63 -6.34 18.25 -2.36
CA LEU A 63 -5.83 19.08 -1.26
C LEU A 63 -4.31 18.95 -1.06
N PHE A 64 -3.76 17.77 -1.37
CA PHE A 64 -2.35 17.44 -1.14
C PHE A 64 -1.51 17.45 -2.42
N ASP A 65 -2.05 17.89 -3.55
CA ASP A 65 -1.37 17.77 -4.85
C ASP A 65 0.01 18.44 -4.82
N ARG A 66 0.10 19.65 -4.26
CA ARG A 66 1.38 20.36 -4.13
C ARG A 66 2.40 19.60 -3.27
N GLU A 67 1.97 19.02 -2.15
CA GLU A 67 2.86 18.25 -1.26
C GLU A 67 3.36 16.98 -1.96
N LEU A 68 2.47 16.30 -2.69
CA LEU A 68 2.81 15.11 -3.47
C LEU A 68 3.76 15.44 -4.63
N GLU A 69 3.55 16.55 -5.32
CA GLU A 69 4.42 17.04 -6.40
C GLU A 69 5.82 17.38 -5.87
N GLU A 70 5.91 18.15 -4.78
CA GLU A 70 7.18 18.51 -4.13
C GLU A 70 7.92 17.26 -3.64
N TRP A 71 7.21 16.30 -3.05
CA TRP A 71 7.76 15.00 -2.63
C TRP A 71 8.26 14.20 -3.84
N ALA A 72 7.44 14.02 -4.88
CA ALA A 72 7.79 13.24 -6.06
C ALA A 72 9.02 13.79 -6.77
N ALA A 73 9.10 15.11 -6.93
CA ALA A 73 10.26 15.78 -7.49
C ALA A 73 11.52 15.55 -6.62
N SER A 74 11.42 15.74 -5.31
CA SER A 74 12.54 15.57 -4.38
C SER A 74 13.06 14.14 -4.33
N THR A 75 12.17 13.14 -4.33
CA THR A 75 12.55 11.73 -4.35
C THR A 75 13.17 11.32 -5.69
N ALA A 76 12.69 11.85 -6.81
CA ALA A 76 13.31 11.62 -8.12
C ALA A 76 14.74 12.15 -8.17
N TRP A 77 14.99 13.31 -7.53
CA TRP A 77 16.32 13.87 -7.34
C TRP A 77 17.23 12.99 -6.47
N MET A 78 16.71 12.50 -5.35
CA MET A 78 17.44 11.53 -4.51
C MET A 78 17.81 10.27 -5.31
N LEU A 79 16.88 9.75 -6.12
CA LEU A 79 17.15 8.59 -6.97
C LEU A 79 18.23 8.88 -8.02
N ALA A 80 18.17 10.04 -8.68
CA ALA A 80 19.15 10.41 -9.70
C ALA A 80 20.58 10.51 -9.14
N THR A 81 20.70 11.05 -7.92
CA THR A 81 21.97 11.26 -7.20
C THR A 81 22.41 10.04 -6.38
N ALA A 82 21.57 9.02 -6.24
CA ALA A 82 21.93 7.78 -5.56
C ALA A 82 23.14 7.13 -6.23
N HIS A 83 24.07 6.62 -5.42
CA HIS A 83 25.30 6.01 -5.92
C HIS A 83 25.10 4.51 -6.14
N LYS A 84 25.53 4.01 -7.29
CA LYS A 84 25.64 2.57 -7.54
C LYS A 84 26.78 1.97 -6.75
N VAL A 85 26.81 0.64 -6.64
CA VAL A 85 27.88 -0.15 -5.99
C VAL A 85 29.30 0.25 -6.40
N ARG A 86 29.48 0.78 -7.62
CA ARG A 86 30.79 1.25 -8.14
C ARG A 86 31.05 2.75 -7.94
N GLY A 87 30.32 3.42 -7.05
CA GLY A 87 30.46 4.85 -6.75
C GLY A 87 29.98 5.80 -7.86
N ARG A 88 29.37 5.29 -8.93
CA ARG A 88 28.80 6.10 -10.02
C ARG A 88 27.37 6.47 -9.69
N GLU A 89 27.01 7.74 -9.87
CA GLU A 89 25.62 8.21 -9.80
C GLU A 89 24.68 7.38 -10.67
N TYR A 90 23.41 7.30 -10.24
CA TYR A 90 22.40 6.48 -10.89
C TYR A 90 22.19 6.92 -12.34
N VAL A 91 22.06 8.23 -12.52
CA VAL A 91 22.16 8.94 -13.79
C VAL A 91 23.18 10.07 -13.59
N LYS A 92 24.11 10.25 -14.55
CA LYS A 92 25.01 11.41 -14.54
C LYS A 92 24.18 12.65 -14.82
N ALA A 93 23.69 13.23 -13.74
CA ALA A 93 23.05 14.53 -13.72
C ALA A 93 24.20 15.55 -13.60
N SER A 94 24.96 15.76 -14.68
CA SER A 94 26.17 16.61 -14.64
C SER A 94 25.95 18.05 -15.12
N SER A 95 24.80 18.67 -14.83
CA SER A 95 24.53 20.05 -15.32
C SER A 95 23.41 20.72 -14.53
N ARG A 96 23.61 21.99 -14.17
CA ARG A 96 22.68 22.95 -13.53
C ARG A 96 21.23 23.03 -14.08
N ARG A 97 20.86 22.24 -15.10
CA ARG A 97 19.53 22.07 -15.72
C ARG A 97 19.00 20.65 -15.51
N HIS A 98 18.53 20.37 -14.30
CA HIS A 98 17.97 19.06 -13.92
C HIS A 98 16.46 19.08 -13.73
N ASP A 99 15.80 20.10 -14.28
CA ASP A 99 14.34 20.23 -14.26
C ASP A 99 13.66 18.99 -14.86
N TRP A 100 14.34 18.29 -15.77
CA TRP A 100 13.86 17.03 -16.36
C TRP A 100 13.73 15.89 -15.33
N VAL A 101 14.58 15.86 -14.29
CA VAL A 101 14.53 14.83 -13.23
C VAL A 101 13.30 15.05 -12.36
N ALA A 102 13.07 16.31 -11.96
CA ALA A 102 11.86 16.69 -11.24
C ALA A 102 10.62 16.35 -12.06
N GLN A 103 10.60 16.73 -13.36
CA GLN A 103 9.48 16.40 -14.24
C GLN A 103 9.29 14.89 -14.40
N ALA A 104 10.35 14.09 -14.44
CA ALA A 104 10.24 12.63 -14.51
C ALA A 104 9.58 12.06 -13.24
N GLY A 105 9.83 12.67 -12.07
CA GLY A 105 9.11 12.37 -10.83
C GLY A 105 7.64 12.77 -10.88
N LEU A 106 7.32 13.93 -11.42
CA LEU A 106 5.94 14.39 -11.60
C LEU A 106 5.16 13.51 -12.59
N ASP A 107 5.76 13.16 -13.73
CA ASP A 107 5.14 12.26 -14.71
C ASP A 107 4.92 10.85 -14.11
N ALA A 108 5.77 10.42 -13.16
CA ALA A 108 5.57 9.19 -12.41
C ALA A 108 4.39 9.29 -11.43
N LEU A 109 4.25 10.42 -10.73
CA LEU A 109 3.09 10.70 -9.88
C LEU A 109 1.80 10.70 -10.71
N ASP A 110 1.78 11.38 -11.86
CA ASP A 110 0.66 11.40 -12.80
C ASP A 110 0.27 9.99 -13.24
N HIS A 111 1.26 9.14 -13.53
CA HIS A 111 1.01 7.75 -13.87
C HIS A 111 0.30 6.98 -12.75
N VAL A 112 0.74 7.15 -11.51
CA VAL A 112 0.14 6.48 -10.35
C VAL A 112 -1.26 7.00 -10.04
N VAL A 113 -1.46 8.32 -10.14
CA VAL A 113 -2.74 8.96 -9.83
C VAL A 113 -3.79 8.75 -10.92
N CYS A 114 -3.37 8.88 -12.19
CA CYS A 114 -4.28 8.87 -13.34
C CYS A 114 -4.27 7.55 -14.13
N GLY A 115 -3.41 6.60 -13.78
CA GLY A 115 -3.20 5.34 -14.51
C GLY A 115 -2.52 5.50 -15.87
N ARG A 116 -2.04 6.70 -16.22
CA ARG A 116 -1.42 7.02 -17.51
C ARG A 116 -0.41 8.15 -17.38
N TYR A 117 0.62 8.12 -18.23
CA TYR A 117 1.52 9.28 -18.35
C TYR A 117 0.81 10.43 -19.04
N ALA A 118 1.02 11.66 -18.55
CA ALA A 118 0.44 12.87 -19.14
C ALA A 118 0.93 13.13 -20.58
N ALA A 119 2.18 12.77 -20.87
CA ALA A 119 2.79 12.93 -22.18
C ALA A 119 3.65 11.72 -22.57
N GLY A 120 3.93 11.60 -23.88
CA GLY A 120 4.76 10.53 -24.41
C GLY A 120 6.21 10.64 -23.93
N LEU A 121 6.89 9.49 -23.78
CA LEU A 121 8.29 9.45 -23.34
C LEU A 121 9.23 10.25 -24.28
N GLY A 122 9.06 10.07 -25.60
CA GLY A 122 9.87 10.77 -26.60
C GLY A 122 9.66 12.28 -26.54
N GLU A 123 8.40 12.72 -26.57
CA GLU A 123 8.01 14.13 -26.49
C GLU A 123 8.59 14.83 -25.25
N ARG A 124 8.44 14.22 -24.08
CA ARG A 124 9.00 14.75 -22.83
C ARG A 124 10.52 14.82 -22.87
N ALA A 125 11.17 13.73 -23.28
CA ALA A 125 12.62 13.67 -23.31
C ALA A 125 13.21 14.71 -24.30
N ASP A 126 12.59 14.87 -25.46
CA ASP A 126 12.96 15.86 -26.47
C ASP A 126 12.78 17.30 -25.96
N ALA A 127 11.69 17.59 -25.24
CA ALA A 127 11.45 18.92 -24.64
C ALA A 127 12.56 19.35 -23.66
N PHE A 128 13.19 18.39 -22.98
CA PHE A 128 14.32 18.66 -22.07
C PHE A 128 15.69 18.41 -22.70
N GLY A 129 15.77 17.99 -23.97
CA GLY A 129 17.03 17.68 -24.66
C GLY A 129 17.77 16.48 -24.06
N VAL A 130 17.05 15.50 -23.54
CA VAL A 130 17.60 14.29 -22.91
C VAL A 130 17.24 13.07 -23.74
N SER A 131 18.11 12.05 -23.76
CA SER A 131 17.75 10.77 -24.40
C SER A 131 16.51 10.15 -23.74
N PRO A 132 15.54 9.62 -24.50
CA PRO A 132 14.37 8.92 -23.96
C PRO A 132 14.75 7.83 -22.96
N LYS A 133 15.82 7.07 -23.23
CA LYS A 133 16.33 6.03 -22.32
C LYS A 133 16.82 6.60 -21.00
N THR A 134 17.42 7.79 -20.99
CA THR A 134 17.89 8.43 -19.76
C THR A 134 16.73 8.95 -18.93
N TYR A 135 15.73 9.55 -19.57
CA TYR A 135 14.51 10.01 -18.92
C TYR A 135 13.73 8.84 -18.28
N GLN A 136 13.53 7.78 -19.06
CA GLN A 136 12.84 6.56 -18.64
C GLN A 136 13.43 5.92 -17.38
N ARG A 137 14.76 6.00 -17.21
CA ARG A 137 15.46 5.40 -16.06
C ARG A 137 15.07 6.02 -14.73
N ILE A 138 14.60 7.26 -14.70
CA ILE A 138 14.07 7.87 -13.48
C ILE A 138 12.57 7.66 -13.40
N ARG A 139 11.85 8.00 -14.47
CA ARG A 139 10.38 7.97 -14.51
C ARG A 139 9.79 6.61 -14.17
N ASP A 140 10.25 5.54 -14.82
CA ASP A 140 9.60 4.23 -14.71
C ASP A 140 9.88 3.58 -13.33
N PRO A 141 11.12 3.57 -12.79
CA PRO A 141 11.35 3.08 -11.42
C PRO A 141 10.64 3.91 -10.35
N MET A 142 10.55 5.23 -10.52
CA MET A 142 9.78 6.08 -9.59
C MET A 142 8.31 5.67 -9.57
N ALA A 143 7.69 5.50 -10.75
CA ALA A 143 6.30 5.08 -10.85
C ALA A 143 6.08 3.70 -10.24
N ALA A 144 7.00 2.75 -10.46
CA ALA A 144 6.94 1.41 -9.86
C ALA A 144 7.04 1.48 -8.33
N CYS A 145 8.01 2.21 -7.77
CA CYS A 145 8.18 2.35 -6.33
C CYS A 145 6.97 3.03 -5.68
N MET A 146 6.42 4.09 -6.28
CA MET A 146 5.23 4.76 -5.80
C MET A 146 4.00 3.83 -5.82
N SER A 147 3.83 3.05 -6.88
CA SER A 147 2.72 2.07 -7.00
C SER A 147 2.81 1.01 -5.91
N ILE A 148 4.00 0.41 -5.73
CA ILE A 148 4.24 -0.59 -4.67
C ILE A 148 3.99 0.02 -3.28
N GLY A 149 4.48 1.24 -3.04
CA GLY A 149 4.27 1.94 -1.77
C GLY A 149 2.79 2.20 -1.49
N LEU A 150 2.05 2.63 -2.51
CA LEU A 150 0.60 2.85 -2.43
C LEU A 150 -0.17 1.55 -2.15
N GLU A 151 0.12 0.48 -2.88
CA GLU A 151 -0.53 -0.82 -2.71
C GLU A 151 -0.25 -1.41 -1.32
N THR A 152 0.99 -1.27 -0.85
CA THR A 152 1.40 -1.71 0.50
C THR A 152 0.65 -0.91 1.56
N PHE A 153 0.60 0.42 1.42
CA PHE A 153 -0.14 1.29 2.34
C PHE A 153 -1.63 0.97 2.35
N ALA A 154 -2.25 0.80 1.18
CA ALA A 154 -3.66 0.44 1.06
C ALA A 154 -3.96 -0.90 1.73
N THR A 155 -3.09 -1.90 1.56
CA THR A 155 -3.25 -3.23 2.16
C THR A 155 -3.17 -3.17 3.68
N GLU A 156 -2.18 -2.47 4.21
CA GLU A 156 -2.03 -2.26 5.65
C GLU A 156 -3.22 -1.48 6.24
N LEU A 157 -3.69 -0.46 5.53
CA LEU A 157 -4.85 0.35 5.92
C LEU A 157 -6.13 -0.50 6.02
N ARG A 158 -6.42 -1.29 5.00
CA ARG A 158 -7.58 -2.21 5.01
C ARG A 158 -7.47 -3.21 6.17
N GLY A 159 -6.30 -3.81 6.35
CA GLY A 159 -6.04 -4.75 7.44
C GLY A 159 -6.27 -4.12 8.82
N GLU A 160 -5.73 -2.93 9.06
CA GLU A 160 -5.89 -2.23 10.33
C GLU A 160 -7.32 -1.74 10.56
N TYR A 161 -8.03 -1.34 9.51
CA TYR A 161 -9.43 -0.95 9.59
C TYR A 161 -10.29 -2.12 10.09
N PHE A 162 -10.14 -3.32 9.50
CA PHE A 162 -10.89 -4.49 9.94
C PHE A 162 -10.52 -4.95 11.36
N ARG A 163 -9.23 -4.84 11.74
CA ARG A 163 -8.80 -5.13 13.13
C ARG A 163 -9.44 -4.17 14.13
N THR A 164 -9.43 -2.88 13.83
CA THR A 164 -10.00 -1.85 14.70
C THR A 164 -11.51 -2.01 14.81
N ARG A 165 -12.20 -2.20 13.68
CA ARG A 165 -13.65 -2.45 13.66
C ARG A 165 -14.05 -3.70 14.46
N LYS A 166 -13.27 -4.79 14.33
CA LYS A 166 -13.50 -6.02 15.11
C LYS A 166 -13.33 -5.76 16.62
N ARG A 167 -12.28 -5.04 17.00
CA ARG A 167 -12.04 -4.67 18.41
C ARG A 167 -13.20 -3.85 18.97
N ASP A 168 -13.60 -2.79 18.26
CA ASP A 168 -14.69 -1.91 18.69
C ASP A 168 -16.02 -2.68 18.81
N TYR A 169 -16.27 -3.65 17.93
CA TYR A 169 -17.43 -4.55 18.02
C TYR A 169 -17.38 -5.47 19.24
N LEU A 170 -16.23 -6.07 19.54
CA LEU A 170 -16.06 -6.94 20.72
C LEU A 170 -16.26 -6.15 22.02
N ASP A 171 -15.65 -4.97 22.10
CA ASP A 171 -15.77 -4.06 23.24
C ASP A 171 -17.24 -3.63 23.46
N SER A 172 -17.94 -3.28 22.37
CA SER A 172 -19.35 -2.84 22.43
C SER A 172 -20.33 -3.94 22.85
N ASN A 173 -20.01 -5.21 22.58
CA ASN A 173 -20.86 -6.35 22.93
C ASN A 173 -20.41 -7.07 24.21
N GLY A 174 -19.37 -6.58 24.90
CA GLY A 174 -18.82 -7.22 26.09
C GLY A 174 -18.29 -8.64 25.83
N ILE A 175 -17.92 -8.94 24.59
CA ILE A 175 -17.40 -10.25 24.20
C ILE A 175 -15.90 -10.21 24.47
N GLU A 176 -15.44 -10.88 25.52
CA GLU A 176 -14.01 -10.99 25.76
C GLU A 176 -13.33 -11.69 24.57
N PRO A 177 -12.21 -11.15 24.07
CA PRO A 177 -11.45 -11.82 23.03
C PRO A 177 -11.01 -13.18 23.57
N ILE A 178 -11.33 -14.24 22.83
CA ILE A 178 -10.85 -15.59 23.14
C ILE A 178 -9.32 -15.51 23.20
N SER A 179 -8.78 -15.56 24.42
CA SER A 179 -7.35 -15.70 24.66
C SER A 179 -6.97 -17.09 24.18
N TYR A 180 -6.50 -17.18 22.94
CA TYR A 180 -5.74 -18.34 22.53
C TYR A 180 -4.48 -18.30 23.39
N GLY A 181 -4.49 -19.09 24.47
CA GLY A 181 -3.36 -19.21 25.38
C GLY A 181 -2.10 -19.33 24.56
N THR A 182 -1.09 -18.52 24.90
CA THR A 182 0.18 -18.43 24.20
C THR A 182 0.65 -19.84 23.89
N LEU A 183 0.50 -20.27 22.64
CA LEU A 183 1.01 -21.55 22.18
C LEU A 183 2.53 -21.41 22.31
N LYS A 184 3.07 -21.86 23.44
CA LYS A 184 4.49 -22.09 23.62
C LYS A 184 4.85 -23.20 22.65
N VAL A 185 5.12 -22.83 21.41
CA VAL A 185 5.78 -23.70 20.46
C VAL A 185 7.19 -23.90 20.99
N ARG A 186 7.38 -24.93 21.82
CA ARG A 186 8.71 -25.44 22.15
C ARG A 186 9.25 -26.11 20.89
N GLY A 187 9.93 -25.34 20.06
CA GLY A 187 10.81 -25.90 19.05
C GLY A 187 11.96 -26.63 19.77
N SER A 188 12.03 -27.95 19.63
CA SER A 188 13.24 -28.69 19.96
C SER A 188 14.23 -28.50 18.80
N CYS A 189 14.97 -27.39 18.81
CA CYS A 189 16.09 -27.21 17.90
C CYS A 189 17.21 -28.15 18.37
N PHE A 190 17.53 -29.16 17.56
CA PHE A 190 18.88 -29.70 17.54
C PHE A 190 19.83 -28.52 17.21
N SER A 191 20.84 -28.36 18.07
CA SER A 191 22.05 -27.55 17.94
C SER A 191 22.15 -26.55 16.77
N GLY A 192 22.20 -25.26 17.14
CA GLY A 192 23.04 -24.23 16.51
C GLY A 192 22.90 -24.02 15.01
N ASP A 193 21.99 -23.13 14.61
CA ASP A 193 22.32 -21.95 13.79
C ASP A 193 21.03 -21.21 13.42
N GLU A 194 21.05 -19.89 13.55
CA GLU A 194 19.99 -18.99 13.09
C GLU A 194 19.82 -19.11 11.58
N ALA A 195 18.72 -19.69 11.13
CA ALA A 195 18.32 -19.58 9.74
C ALA A 195 16.79 -19.55 9.61
N ALA A 196 16.33 -18.39 9.14
CA ALA A 196 15.28 -18.17 8.16
C ALA A 196 14.20 -19.24 8.02
N LEU A 197 12.96 -18.82 8.31
CA LEU A 197 11.71 -19.48 7.93
C LEU A 197 11.70 -19.80 6.43
N GLY A 198 12.09 -21.03 6.10
CA GLY A 198 11.90 -21.69 4.82
C GLY A 198 11.50 -23.14 5.09
N ASP A 199 10.39 -23.54 4.49
CA ASP A 199 9.96 -24.93 4.24
C ASP A 199 10.04 -25.92 5.42
N GLY A 200 8.95 -26.02 6.17
CA GLY A 200 8.72 -27.10 7.13
C GLY A 200 7.34 -27.71 6.97
N CYS A 201 7.28 -28.97 6.53
CA CYS A 201 6.07 -29.79 6.52
C CYS A 201 5.39 -29.79 7.89
N PHE A 202 4.18 -29.23 7.98
CA PHE A 202 3.34 -29.36 9.17
C PHE A 202 2.63 -30.72 9.13
N GLN A 203 3.10 -31.70 9.89
CA GLN A 203 2.28 -32.86 10.23
C GLN A 203 1.33 -32.50 11.37
N ARG A 204 0.03 -32.69 11.13
CA ARG A 204 -1.01 -32.69 12.17
C ARG A 204 -0.89 -33.99 12.95
N GLU A 205 -0.46 -33.94 14.20
CA GLU A 205 -0.79 -35.01 15.15
C GLU A 205 -2.25 -34.80 15.59
N GLN A 206 -3.12 -35.73 15.22
CA GLN A 206 -4.42 -35.89 15.85
C GLN A 206 -4.18 -36.33 17.30
N SER A 207 -4.74 -35.60 18.28
CA SER A 207 -4.83 -36.13 19.64
C SER A 207 -5.62 -37.43 19.62
N PRO A 208 -5.19 -38.46 20.36
CA PRO A 208 -5.98 -39.67 20.50
C PRO A 208 -7.21 -39.35 21.36
N ASP A 209 -8.39 -39.43 20.77
CA ASP A 209 -9.60 -39.79 21.50
C ASP A 209 -9.43 -41.22 22.00
N SER A 210 -9.50 -41.44 23.31
CA SER A 210 -10.10 -42.66 23.85
C SER A 210 -10.38 -42.55 25.34
N ASP A 211 -11.66 -42.73 25.64
CA ASP A 211 -12.27 -43.18 26.88
C ASP A 211 -11.53 -44.33 27.60
N THR A 212 -12.00 -44.62 28.83
CA THR A 212 -11.71 -45.72 29.79
C THR A 212 -10.65 -45.36 30.83
N LEU A 213 -10.88 -45.39 32.16
CA LEU A 213 -11.84 -46.08 33.05
C LEU A 213 -12.28 -45.16 34.20
#